data_AF-A0A519WY61-F1
#
_entry.id   AF-A0A519WY61-F1
#
_cell.length_a   1.000
_cell.length_b   1.000
_cell.length_c   1.000
_cell.angle_alpha   90.00
_cell.angle_beta   90.00
_cell.angle_gamma   90.00
#
_symmetry.space_group_name_H-M   'P 1'
#
loop_
_entity.id
_entity.type
_entity.pdbx_description
1 polymer ?
#
loop_
_entity_poly.entity_id
_entity_poly.type
_entity_poly.pdbx_seq_one_letter_code
_entity_poly.pdbx_strand_id
1 'polypeptide(L)' 'MVELVKTARDPVVLSIAAHDIGKFITYGGDKAKQTIADLDGKTRLIELIAHENPEVRYRALMSVQRLMSQHV' A
#
# COMPACT_ATOMS: atom_id res chain seq x y z
N MET A 1 -2.84 2.40 -9.24
CA MET A 1 -2.09 2.30 -7.96
C MET A 1 -1.84 0.85 -7.55
N VAL A 2 -2.88 0.03 -7.35
CA VAL A 2 -2.69 -1.40 -6.98
C VAL A 2 -1.90 -2.19 -8.04
N GLU A 3 -2.21 -2.00 -9.33
CA GLU A 3 -1.44 -2.63 -10.41
C GLU A 3 0.04 -2.19 -10.41
N LEU A 4 0.35 -0.97 -9.99
CA LEU A 4 1.74 -0.48 -9.94
C LEU A 4 2.53 -1.20 -8.84
N VAL A 5 1.96 -1.39 -7.64
CA VAL A 5 2.65 -2.15 -6.58
C VAL A 5 2.82 -3.64 -6.93
N LYS A 6 1.98 -4.18 -7.84
CA LYS A 6 2.08 -5.56 -8.34
C LYS A 6 3.13 -5.74 -9.44
N THR A 7 3.23 -4.79 -10.37
CA THR A 7 3.98 -4.99 -11.63
C THR A 7 5.25 -4.15 -11.76
N ALA A 8 5.34 -3.01 -11.06
CA ALA A 8 6.50 -2.15 -11.16
C ALA A 8 7.74 -2.79 -10.49
N ARG A 9 8.91 -2.45 -11.02
CA ARG A 9 10.22 -2.84 -10.46
C ARG A 9 11.04 -1.66 -9.98
N ASP A 10 10.73 -0.45 -10.46
CA ASP A 10 11.39 0.77 -10.04
C ASP A 10 11.02 1.08 -8.57
N PRO A 11 11.99 1.15 -7.65
CA PRO A 11 11.73 1.43 -6.25
C PRO A 11 11.02 2.76 -5.99
N VAL A 12 11.24 3.79 -6.83
CA VAL A 12 10.56 5.08 -6.73
C VAL A 12 9.10 4.94 -7.10
N VAL A 13 8.80 4.20 -8.17
CA VAL A 13 7.40 3.93 -8.56
C VAL A 13 6.68 3.12 -7.49
N LEU A 14 7.34 2.10 -6.93
CA LEU A 14 6.79 1.28 -5.85
C LEU A 14 6.52 2.11 -4.58
N SER A 15 7.45 2.99 -4.20
CA SER A 15 7.29 3.79 -2.98
C SER A 15 6.17 4.83 -3.11
N ILE A 16 6.07 5.49 -4.27
CA ILE A 16 4.98 6.44 -4.57
C ILE A 16 3.64 5.70 -4.60
N ALA A 17 3.56 4.59 -5.32
CA ALA A 17 2.31 3.82 -5.40
C ALA A 17 1.86 3.29 -4.04
N ALA A 18 2.78 2.81 -3.21
CA ALA A 18 2.48 2.41 -1.83
C ALA A 18 1.97 3.61 -1.01
N HIS A 19 2.67 4.75 -1.07
CA HIS A 19 2.25 5.98 -0.40
C HIS A 19 0.83 6.41 -0.76
N ASP A 20 0.52 6.45 -2.06
CA ASP A 20 -0.77 6.89 -2.57
C ASP A 20 -1.90 5.95 -2.14
N ILE A 21 -1.66 4.63 -2.11
CA ILE A 21 -2.63 3.67 -1.55
C ILE A 21 -2.92 3.99 -0.08
N GLY A 22 -1.87 4.28 0.70
CA GLY A 22 -2.05 4.70 2.10
C GLY A 22 -2.90 5.96 2.24
N LYS A 23 -2.71 6.95 1.37
CA LYS A 23 -3.52 8.19 1.36
C LYS A 23 -4.96 7.91 0.94
N PHE A 24 -5.15 7.07 -0.08
CA PHE A 24 -6.47 6.64 -0.54
C PHE A 24 -7.26 5.96 0.59
N ILE A 25 -6.62 5.08 1.36
CA ILE A 25 -7.24 4.43 2.53
C ILE A 25 -7.64 5.45 3.59
N THR A 26 -6.75 6.40 3.93
CA THR A 26 -7.03 7.43 4.95
C THR A 26 -8.26 8.26 4.61
N TYR A 27 -8.46 8.65 3.34
CA TYR A 27 -9.59 9.51 2.97
C TYR A 27 -10.83 8.75 2.51
N GLY A 28 -10.67 7.51 2.03
CA GLY A 28 -11.78 6.71 1.50
C GLY A 28 -12.42 5.75 2.51
N GLY A 29 -11.90 5.68 3.75
CA GLY A 29 -12.46 4.88 4.83
C GLY A 29 -12.58 3.39 4.49
N ASP A 30 -13.58 2.73 5.05
CA ASP A 30 -13.73 1.27 4.92
C ASP A 30 -14.01 0.80 3.49
N LYS A 31 -14.67 1.63 2.67
CA LYS A 31 -14.86 1.33 1.24
C LYS A 31 -13.53 1.26 0.49
N ALA A 32 -12.60 2.18 0.80
CA ALA A 32 -11.26 2.13 0.23
C ALA A 32 -10.48 0.90 0.73
N LYS A 33 -10.56 0.58 2.02
CA LYS A 33 -9.94 -0.64 2.57
C LYS A 33 -10.44 -1.90 1.86
N GLN A 34 -11.75 -2.04 1.69
CA GLN A 34 -12.36 -3.17 0.97
C GLN A 34 -11.87 -3.25 -0.47
N THR A 35 -11.87 -2.12 -1.19
CA THR A 35 -11.38 -2.05 -2.58
C THR A 35 -9.91 -2.50 -2.69
N ILE A 36 -9.04 -2.08 -1.77
CA ILE A 36 -7.63 -2.50 -1.77
C ILE A 36 -7.49 -3.99 -1.43
N ALA A 37 -8.34 -4.53 -0.56
CA ALA A 37 -8.35 -5.96 -0.24
C ALA A 37 -8.81 -6.80 -1.45
N ASP A 38 -9.89 -6.40 -2.13
CA ASP A 38 -10.45 -7.11 -3.28
C ASP A 38 -9.51 -7.16 -4.48
N LEU A 39 -8.58 -6.21 -4.59
CA LEU A 39 -7.57 -6.15 -5.65
C LEU A 39 -6.25 -6.86 -5.28
N ASP A 40 -6.22 -7.63 -4.18
CA ASP A 40 -5.03 -8.24 -3.55
C ASP A 40 -3.93 -7.23 -3.17
N GLY A 41 -4.28 -5.95 -3.05
CA GLY A 41 -3.33 -4.90 -2.71
C GLY A 41 -2.76 -5.07 -1.30
N LYS A 42 -3.55 -5.60 -0.36
CA LYS A 42 -3.09 -5.89 1.02
C LYS A 42 -1.93 -6.87 1.03
N THR A 43 -2.07 -8.02 0.35
CA THR A 43 -1.03 -9.05 0.29
C THR A 43 0.25 -8.48 -0.30
N ARG A 44 0.13 -7.74 -1.42
CA ARG A 44 1.29 -7.16 -2.07
C ARG A 44 1.99 -6.10 -1.22
N LEU A 45 1.23 -5.25 -0.51
CA LEU A 45 1.83 -4.27 0.40
C LEU A 45 2.59 -4.95 1.56
N ILE A 46 2.09 -6.06 2.10
CA ILE A 46 2.78 -6.82 3.16
C ILE A 46 4.12 -7.37 2.64
N GLU A 47 4.15 -7.92 1.42
CA GLU A 47 5.39 -8.39 0.80
C GLU A 47 6.42 -7.25 0.65
N LEU A 48 5.96 -6.05 0.25
CA LEU A 48 6.83 -4.89 0.07
C LEU A 48 7.42 -4.33 1.38
N ILE A 49 6.93 -4.72 2.55
CA ILE A 49 7.55 -4.37 3.85
C ILE A 49 8.97 -4.98 3.96
N ALA A 50 9.24 -6.09 3.25
CA ALA A 50 10.55 -6.74 3.22
C ALA A 50 11.43 -6.29 2.03
N HIS A 51 11.03 -5.28 1.26
CA HIS A 51 11.77 -4.80 0.10
C HIS A 51 13.18 -4.29 0.46
N GLU A 52 14.17 -4.42 -0.42
CA GLU A 52 15.54 -3.96 -0.14
C GLU A 52 15.65 -2.44 0.03
N ASN A 53 14.90 -1.69 -0.77
CA ASN A 53 14.85 -0.23 -0.70
C ASN A 53 14.10 0.24 0.57
N PRO A 54 14.73 1.09 1.41
CA PRO A 54 14.15 1.53 2.68
C PRO A 54 12.87 2.35 2.53
N GLU A 55 12.75 3.18 1.49
CA GLU A 55 11.57 4.02 1.28
C GLU A 55 10.36 3.16 0.87
N VAL A 56 10.59 2.14 0.04
CA VAL A 56 9.52 1.17 -0.32
C VAL A 56 9.01 0.47 0.94
N ARG A 57 9.90 -0.05 1.79
CA ARG A 57 9.49 -0.69 3.06
C ARG A 57 8.69 0.25 3.94
N TYR A 58 9.18 1.48 4.12
CA TYR A 58 8.55 2.47 4.97
C TYR A 58 7.14 2.81 4.47
N ARG A 59 6.98 3.11 3.18
CA ARG A 59 5.67 3.46 2.60
C ARG A 59 4.70 2.28 2.59
N ALA A 60 5.19 1.07 2.33
CA ALA A 60 4.39 -0.14 2.40
C ALA A 60 3.88 -0.39 3.84
N LEU A 61 4.76 -0.34 4.84
CA LEU A 61 4.41 -0.52 6.25
C LEU A 61 3.36 0.49 6.71
N MET A 62 3.57 1.78 6.42
CA MET A 62 2.61 2.84 6.77
C MET A 62 1.24 2.60 6.14
N SER A 63 1.20 2.06 4.92
CA SER A 63 -0.06 1.78 4.21
C SER A 63 -0.77 0.55 4.77
N VAL A 64 -0.03 -0.50 5.14
CA VAL A 64 -0.58 -1.67 5.84
C VAL A 64 -1.16 -1.28 7.20
N GLN A 65 -0.47 -0.45 7.98
CA GLN A 65 -0.99 0.03 9.27
C GLN A 65 -2.33 0.75 9.12
N ARG A 66 -2.46 1.61 8.10
CA ARG A 66 -3.73 2.30 7.80
C ARG A 66 -4.83 1.32 7.37
N LEU A 67 -4.48 0.28 6.62
CA LEU A 67 -5.43 -0.74 6.17
C LEU A 67 -5.95 -1.58 7.35
N MET A 68 -5.12 -1.84 8.36
CA MET A 68 -5.47 -2.61 9.56
C MET A 68 -6.13 -1.77 10.67
N SER A 69 -6.01 -0.44 10.60
CA SER A 69 -6.61 0.46 11.58
C SER A 69 -8.14 0.36 11.58
N GLN A 70 -8.73 0.18 12.75
CA GLN A 70 -10.18 0.26 12.98
C GLN A 70 -10.69 1.70 13.06
N HIS A 71 -9.79 2.68 13.12
CA HIS A 71 -10.12 4.11 13.15
C HIS A 71 -9.60 4.78 11.88
N VAL A 72 -10.48 5.59 11.26
CA VAL A 72 -10.18 6.43 10.09
C VAL A 72 -9.44 7.68 10.55
#